data_AF-L1IPB9-F1
#
_entry.id   AF-L1IPB9-F1
#
_cell.length_a   1.000
_cell.length_b   1.000
_cell.length_c   1.000
_cell.angle_alpha   90.00
_cell.angle_beta   90.00
_cell.angle_gamma   90.00
#
_symmetry.space_group_name_H-M   'P 1'
#
loop_
_entity.id
_entity.type
_entity.pdbx_description
1 polymer ?
#
loop_
_entity_poly.entity_id
_entity_poly.type
_entity_poly.pdbx_seq_one_letter_code
_entity_poly.pdbx_strand_id
1 'polypeptide(L)'
;MKNLGSMGDILSKGIAGPSLDELKSMLGEQEYAAVMKTINGVIEKNKREVSEIESKALEDARKRQKELNAYSNQVRDLEYQLIMAASEVTELEEQVTSLKEKVTGADIQALEKPLNTEQADHPIFGRFLADFGYKKVFAADPSKLYTSTPIYKKQRTFRTERASSIARAKAKSSVTGWPGTISVVEYTGKGQAVLVDGQHRLGAHTLLARQMKSQNPDRPLPLGMTEILVEVYPADNENMAAEVFTEINKAEPCKLVDLPQAKVPVQTKKIIDGASEKLRQRYSAMFKPSSACRTPHMNIDNLRDELFQANVVARYGFKTEEDLLNWMLAKNDELAAIPRGEWRPKRRTRAKTLEKALEKAVAQNFYLGLEWDWLNEDGTYASDETSSNDDDDDEDDGLPFYGAQIK
;
A
#
# COMPACT_ATOMS: atom_id res chain seq x y z
N MET A 1 54.40 -0.77 46.82
CA MET A 1 53.70 -0.63 45.53
C MET A 1 53.75 0.80 44.93
N LYS A 2 54.77 1.64 45.20
CA LYS A 2 54.84 3.03 44.69
C LYS A 2 55.74 3.25 43.45
N ASN A 3 56.35 2.21 42.86
CA ASN A 3 57.34 2.36 41.77
C ASN A 3 57.00 1.64 40.44
N LEU A 4 55.79 1.11 40.24
CA LEU A 4 55.43 0.44 38.98
C LEU A 4 55.17 1.40 37.80
N GLY A 5 55.01 2.70 38.05
CA GLY A 5 54.82 3.71 37.00
C GLY A 5 56.05 3.92 36.10
N SER A 6 57.26 3.58 36.58
CA SER A 6 58.52 3.77 35.84
C SER A 6 58.79 2.69 34.78
N MET A 7 58.07 1.57 34.78
CA MET A 7 58.36 0.45 33.86
C MET A 7 57.78 0.67 32.45
N GLY A 8 56.68 1.40 32.33
CA GLY A 8 56.07 1.73 31.02
C GLY A 8 56.97 2.60 30.14
N ASP A 9 57.70 3.54 30.74
CA ASP A 9 58.64 4.44 30.05
C ASP A 9 59.96 3.78 29.64
N ILE A 10 60.30 2.62 30.23
CA ILE A 10 61.52 1.87 29.86
C ILE A 10 61.27 1.02 28.62
N LEU A 11 60.08 0.41 28.51
CA LEU A 11 59.69 -0.38 27.35
C LEU A 11 59.53 0.46 26.07
N SER A 12 59.16 1.73 26.18
CA SER A 12 59.04 2.64 25.02
C SER A 12 60.39 3.14 24.49
N LYS A 13 61.47 3.06 25.27
CA LYS A 13 62.82 3.54 24.91
C LYS A 13 63.73 2.50 24.28
N GLY A 14 63.26 1.26 24.08
CA GLY A 14 64.05 0.20 23.45
C GLY A 14 65.28 -0.25 24.25
N ILE A 15 65.37 0.11 25.53
CA ILE A 15 66.42 -0.39 26.42
C ILE A 15 66.07 -1.84 26.75
N ALA A 16 66.98 -2.77 26.44
CA ALA A 16 66.81 -4.17 26.77
C ALA A 16 66.59 -4.30 28.29
N GLY A 17 65.38 -4.72 28.68
CA GLY A 17 65.06 -4.98 30.07
C GLY A 17 65.88 -6.14 30.63
N PRO A 18 65.94 -6.30 31.96
CA PRO A 18 66.59 -7.45 32.58
C PRO A 18 66.00 -8.75 32.02
N SER A 19 66.88 -9.71 31.78
CA SER A 19 66.50 -11.06 31.37
C SER A 19 65.59 -11.72 32.41
N LEU A 20 64.88 -12.76 31.99
CA LEU A 20 63.93 -13.48 32.83
C LEU A 20 64.62 -14.10 34.07
N ASP A 21 65.88 -14.50 33.91
CA ASP A 21 66.73 -15.02 34.98
C ASP A 21 67.21 -13.92 35.94
N GLU A 22 67.56 -12.74 35.42
CA GLU A 22 67.91 -11.58 36.25
C GLU A 22 66.72 -11.10 37.06
N LEU A 23 65.52 -11.04 36.47
CA LEU A 23 64.28 -10.71 37.17
C LEU A 23 63.96 -11.70 38.30
N LYS A 24 64.22 -12.99 38.09
CA LYS A 24 64.04 -14.04 39.11
C LYS A 24 65.10 -13.96 40.20
N SER A 25 66.31 -13.49 39.90
CA SER A 25 67.34 -13.25 40.92
C SER A 25 67.07 -11.98 41.73
N MET A 26 66.44 -10.97 41.13
CA MET A 26 66.13 -9.69 41.76
C MET A 26 64.87 -9.74 42.63
N LEU A 27 63.86 -10.49 42.19
CA LEU A 27 62.60 -10.70 42.91
C LEU A 27 62.68 -12.07 43.58
N GLY A 28 62.45 -12.17 44.89
CA GLY A 28 62.43 -13.48 45.55
C GLY A 28 61.42 -14.44 44.88
N GLU A 29 61.58 -15.77 45.03
CA GLU A 29 60.78 -16.76 44.29
C GLU A 29 59.26 -16.53 44.38
N GLN A 30 58.76 -16.10 45.55
CA GLN A 30 57.34 -15.81 45.76
C GLN A 30 56.86 -14.58 44.97
N GLU A 31 57.66 -13.51 44.94
CA GLU A 31 57.33 -12.29 44.20
C GLU A 31 57.41 -12.53 42.69
N TYR A 32 58.43 -13.26 42.24
CA TYR A 32 58.56 -13.68 40.84
C TYR A 32 57.37 -14.54 40.39
N ALA A 33 56.94 -15.51 41.19
CA ALA A 33 55.77 -16.33 40.88
C ALA A 33 54.47 -15.49 40.79
N ALA A 34 54.30 -14.49 41.66
CA ALA A 34 53.16 -13.57 41.61
C ALA A 34 53.16 -12.69 40.35
N VAL A 35 54.34 -12.20 39.95
CA VAL A 35 54.51 -11.44 38.69
C VAL A 35 54.19 -12.31 37.48
N MET A 36 54.74 -13.53 37.39
CA MET A 36 54.49 -14.44 36.27
C MET A 36 53.02 -14.85 36.18
N LYS A 37 52.34 -15.07 37.31
CA LYS A 37 50.89 -15.32 37.34
C LYS A 37 50.10 -14.14 36.76
N THR A 38 50.50 -12.92 37.07
CA THR A 38 49.86 -11.69 36.56
C THR A 38 50.10 -11.54 35.06
N ILE A 39 51.34 -11.73 34.60
CA ILE A 39 51.71 -11.69 33.17
C ILE A 39 50.90 -12.71 32.38
N ASN A 40 50.86 -13.97 32.84
CA ASN A 40 50.09 -15.02 32.16
C ASN A 40 48.59 -14.69 32.13
N GLY A 41 48.04 -14.10 33.20
CA GLY A 41 46.65 -13.62 33.22
C GLY A 41 46.37 -12.55 32.16
N VAL A 42 47.29 -11.59 31.99
CA VAL A 42 47.18 -10.56 30.94
C VAL A 42 47.32 -11.17 29.55
N ILE A 43 48.24 -12.11 29.33
CA ILE A 43 48.42 -12.79 28.05
C ILE A 43 47.13 -13.54 27.65
N GLU A 44 46.54 -14.30 28.57
CA GLU A 44 45.31 -15.03 28.29
C GLU A 44 44.10 -14.10 28.07
N LYS A 45 44.04 -12.98 28.78
CA LYS A 45 43.03 -11.93 28.53
C LYS A 45 43.19 -11.34 27.13
N ASN A 46 44.41 -10.94 26.75
CA ASN A 46 44.69 -10.35 25.44
C ASN A 46 44.42 -11.35 24.30
N LYS A 47 44.74 -12.64 24.49
CA LYS A 47 44.40 -13.69 23.50
C LYS A 47 42.89 -13.78 23.26
N ARG A 48 42.07 -13.69 24.32
CA ARG A 48 40.61 -13.69 24.19
C ARG A 48 40.11 -12.44 23.46
N GLU A 49 40.60 -11.26 23.83
CA GLU A 49 40.23 -10.00 23.18
C GLU A 49 40.61 -10.00 21.68
N VAL A 50 41.80 -10.49 21.32
CA VAL A 50 42.21 -10.65 19.91
C VAL A 50 41.29 -11.62 19.19
N SER A 51 40.97 -12.78 19.78
CA SER A 51 40.07 -13.76 19.17
C SER A 51 38.65 -13.22 18.97
N GLU A 52 38.15 -12.39 19.89
CA GLU A 52 36.84 -11.72 19.76
C GLU A 52 36.85 -10.67 18.64
N ILE A 53 37.92 -9.86 18.55
CA ILE A 53 38.09 -8.87 17.48
C ILE A 53 38.16 -9.56 16.11
N GLU A 54 38.92 -10.65 15.99
CA GLU A 54 39.04 -11.43 14.75
C GLU A 54 37.70 -12.04 14.34
N SER A 55 36.96 -12.63 15.29
CA SER A 55 35.62 -13.18 15.03
C SER A 55 34.66 -12.09 14.52
N LYS A 56 34.66 -10.92 15.16
CA LYS A 56 33.80 -9.79 14.77
C LYS A 56 34.19 -9.25 13.39
N ALA A 57 35.48 -9.09 13.12
CA ALA A 57 35.97 -8.64 11.82
C ALA A 57 35.59 -9.62 10.70
N LEU A 58 35.62 -10.93 10.96
CA LEU A 58 35.21 -11.96 10.00
C LEU A 58 33.70 -11.92 9.74
N GLU A 59 32.88 -11.69 10.77
CA GLU A 59 31.43 -11.54 10.63
C GLU A 59 31.07 -10.30 9.81
N ASP A 60 31.70 -9.15 10.09
CA ASP A 60 31.53 -7.91 9.34
C ASP A 60 31.95 -8.08 7.87
N ALA A 61 33.05 -8.78 7.61
CA ALA A 61 33.49 -9.10 6.24
C ALA A 61 32.48 -9.97 5.49
N ARG A 62 31.90 -10.99 6.16
CA ARG A 62 30.84 -11.83 5.58
C ARG A 62 29.57 -11.04 5.28
N LYS A 63 29.20 -10.11 6.17
CA LYS A 63 28.04 -9.23 5.97
C LYS A 63 28.24 -8.35 4.74
N ARG A 64 29.39 -7.68 4.63
CA ARG A 64 29.75 -6.86 3.46
C ARG A 64 29.78 -7.67 2.16
N GLN A 65 30.30 -8.91 2.19
CA GLN A 65 30.30 -9.78 1.01
C GLN A 65 28.87 -10.14 0.55
N LYS A 66 27.95 -10.39 1.49
CA LYS A 66 26.54 -10.64 1.15
C LYS A 66 25.87 -9.41 0.55
N GLU A 67 26.12 -8.23 1.11
CA GLU A 67 25.62 -6.94 0.57
C GLU A 67 26.15 -6.70 -0.84
N LEU A 68 27.45 -6.92 -1.08
CA LEU A 68 28.07 -6.76 -2.40
C LEU A 68 27.47 -7.72 -3.45
N ASN A 69 27.20 -8.98 -3.06
CA ASN A 69 26.55 -9.94 -3.95
C ASN A 69 25.10 -9.53 -4.26
N ALA A 70 24.37 -8.97 -3.30
CA ALA A 70 23.02 -8.46 -3.52
C ALA A 70 23.02 -7.28 -4.50
N TYR A 71 23.93 -6.32 -4.33
CA TYR A 71 24.10 -5.21 -5.28
C TYR A 71 24.51 -5.71 -6.68
N SER A 72 25.41 -6.69 -6.77
CA SER A 72 25.80 -7.28 -8.06
C SER A 72 24.62 -7.91 -8.80
N ASN A 73 23.71 -8.58 -8.09
CA ASN A 73 22.50 -9.15 -8.69
C ASN A 73 21.54 -8.04 -9.14
N GLN A 74 21.35 -6.99 -8.33
CA GLN A 74 20.51 -5.86 -8.68
C GLN A 74 21.00 -5.13 -9.93
N VAL A 75 22.31 -4.93 -10.07
CA VAL A 75 22.91 -4.32 -11.28
C VAL A 75 22.61 -5.18 -12.51
N ARG A 76 22.77 -6.51 -12.40
CA ARG A 76 22.49 -7.43 -13.52
C ARG A 76 21.02 -7.42 -13.93
N ASP A 77 20.10 -7.32 -12.98
CA ASP A 77 18.67 -7.24 -13.27
C ASP A 77 18.30 -5.91 -13.95
N LEU A 78 18.92 -4.80 -13.51
CA LEU A 78 18.75 -3.49 -14.16
C LEU A 78 19.33 -3.47 -15.59
N GLU A 79 20.48 -4.10 -15.81
CA GLU A 79 21.05 -4.27 -17.16
C GLU A 79 20.10 -5.04 -18.07
N TYR A 80 19.49 -6.12 -17.57
CA TYR A 80 18.50 -6.89 -18.33
C TYR A 80 17.26 -6.06 -18.68
N GLN A 81 16.73 -5.30 -17.72
CA GLN A 81 15.60 -4.39 -17.96
C GLN A 81 15.93 -3.32 -19.00
N LEU A 82 17.13 -2.75 -18.96
CA LEU A 82 17.57 -1.75 -19.94
C LEU A 82 17.65 -2.33 -21.36
N ILE A 83 18.14 -3.57 -21.49
CA ILE A 83 18.18 -4.27 -22.79
C ILE A 83 16.77 -4.52 -23.33
N MET A 84 15.85 -4.97 -22.47
CA MET A 84 14.45 -5.20 -22.86
C MET A 84 13.77 -3.89 -23.30
N ALA A 85 13.92 -2.82 -22.52
CA ALA A 85 13.37 -1.51 -22.84
C ALA A 85 13.94 -0.93 -24.15
N ALA A 86 15.25 -1.11 -24.39
CA ALA A 86 15.87 -0.69 -25.64
C ALA A 86 15.28 -1.43 -26.86
N SER A 87 15.02 -2.74 -26.72
CA SER A 87 14.36 -3.54 -27.77
C SER A 87 12.93 -3.05 -28.05
N GLU A 88 12.15 -2.74 -27.01
CA GLU A 88 10.78 -2.21 -27.16
C GLU A 88 10.78 -0.85 -27.86
N VAL A 89 11.73 0.04 -27.53
CA VAL A 89 11.86 1.34 -28.19
C VAL A 89 12.14 1.17 -29.68
N THR A 90 13.05 0.27 -30.06
CA THR A 90 13.33 -0.02 -31.47
C THR A 90 12.09 -0.54 -32.21
N GLU A 91 11.33 -1.46 -31.60
CA GLU A 91 10.09 -1.98 -32.20
C GLU A 91 9.04 -0.88 -32.37
N LEU A 92 8.87 0.00 -31.36
CA LEU A 92 7.96 1.13 -31.44
C LEU A 92 8.39 2.15 -32.51
N GLU A 93 9.69 2.41 -32.66
CA GLU A 93 10.20 3.30 -33.72
C GLU A 93 9.91 2.75 -35.12
N GLU A 94 10.03 1.44 -35.32
CA GLU A 94 9.64 0.78 -36.58
C GLU A 94 8.13 0.89 -36.84
N GLN A 95 7.31 0.66 -35.81
CA GLN A 95 5.84 0.80 -35.91
C GLN A 95 5.44 2.25 -36.24
N VAL A 96 6.03 3.24 -35.56
CA VAL A 96 5.79 4.66 -35.83
C VAL A 96 6.19 5.03 -37.25
N THR A 97 7.32 4.52 -37.73
CA THR A 97 7.78 4.76 -39.11
C THR A 97 6.81 4.15 -40.12
N SER A 98 6.38 2.90 -39.91
CA SER A 98 5.36 2.23 -40.75
C SER A 98 4.02 2.97 -40.76
N LEU A 99 3.59 3.49 -39.60
CA LEU A 99 2.37 4.28 -39.49
C LEU A 99 2.49 5.62 -40.20
N LYS A 100 3.62 6.31 -40.09
CA LYS A 100 3.88 7.57 -40.81
C LYS A 100 3.85 7.39 -42.33
N GLU A 101 4.31 6.26 -42.85
CA GLU A 101 4.24 5.95 -44.28
C GLU A 101 2.82 5.61 -44.75
N LYS A 102 1.98 5.05 -43.86
CA LYS A 102 0.58 4.68 -44.15
C LYS A 102 -0.39 5.85 -44.01
N VAL A 103 -0.09 6.85 -43.18
CA VAL A 103 -0.89 8.07 -43.04
C VAL A 103 -0.57 8.99 -44.20
N THR A 104 -1.47 9.07 -45.18
CA THR A 104 -1.31 9.99 -46.30
C THR A 104 -1.63 11.42 -45.88
N GLY A 105 -1.09 12.42 -46.57
CA GLY A 105 -1.41 13.84 -46.31
C GLY A 105 -2.91 14.19 -46.44
N ALA A 106 -3.72 13.31 -47.06
CA ALA A 106 -5.17 13.43 -47.13
C ALA A 106 -5.88 13.07 -45.82
N ASP A 107 -5.31 12.20 -44.98
CA ASP A 107 -5.91 11.79 -43.69
C ASP A 107 -5.74 12.87 -42.60
N ILE A 108 -4.66 13.66 -42.68
CA ILE A 108 -4.41 14.79 -41.76
C ILE A 108 -5.37 15.96 -42.03
N GLN A 109 -5.71 16.23 -43.30
CA GLN A 109 -6.69 17.27 -43.66
C GLN A 109 -8.13 16.92 -43.25
N ALA A 110 -8.45 15.64 -43.03
CA ALA A 110 -9.75 15.23 -42.50
C ALA A 110 -9.91 15.51 -40.99
N LEU A 111 -8.81 15.60 -40.24
CA LEU A 111 -8.79 15.89 -38.80
C LEU A 111 -8.81 17.39 -38.48
N GLU A 112 -8.51 18.26 -39.45
CA GLU A 112 -8.57 19.72 -39.32
C GLU A 112 -9.93 20.32 -39.72
N LYS A 113 -10.97 19.51 -39.89
CA LYS A 113 -12.33 20.06 -39.97
C LYS A 113 -12.61 20.76 -38.63
N PRO A 114 -12.84 22.09 -38.61
CA PRO A 114 -13.24 22.77 -37.39
C PRO A 114 -14.46 22.05 -36.83
N LEU A 115 -14.36 21.59 -35.58
CA LEU A 115 -15.49 21.01 -34.86
C LEU A 115 -16.64 21.99 -35.01
N ASN A 116 -17.66 21.60 -35.75
CA ASN A 116 -18.85 22.41 -35.95
C ASN A 116 -19.57 22.44 -34.60
N THR A 117 -19.27 23.44 -33.79
CA THR A 117 -19.64 23.60 -32.38
C THR A 117 -21.13 23.93 -32.17
N GLU A 118 -21.95 23.88 -33.21
CA GLU A 118 -23.40 24.08 -33.13
C GLU A 118 -24.17 22.79 -32.77
N GLN A 119 -23.53 21.83 -32.12
CA GLN A 119 -24.27 20.72 -31.52
C GLN A 119 -24.90 21.21 -30.22
N ALA A 120 -26.24 21.16 -30.15
CA ALA A 120 -26.98 21.48 -28.94
C ALA A 120 -26.48 20.63 -27.76
N ASP A 121 -26.38 21.25 -26.58
CA ASP A 121 -25.94 20.57 -25.35
C ASP A 121 -26.78 19.33 -25.07
N HIS A 122 -26.12 18.25 -24.67
CA HIS A 122 -26.80 17.02 -24.28
C HIS A 122 -27.61 17.28 -23.00
N PRO A 123 -28.90 16.87 -22.95
CA PRO A 123 -29.77 17.16 -21.81
C PRO A 123 -29.25 16.59 -20.49
N ILE A 124 -28.44 15.53 -20.48
CA ILE A 124 -27.86 14.96 -19.25
C ILE A 124 -26.37 15.31 -19.12
N PHE A 125 -25.63 15.22 -20.23
CA PHE A 125 -24.16 15.25 -20.21
C PHE A 125 -23.60 16.65 -20.48
N GLY A 126 -24.45 17.63 -20.80
CA GLY A 126 -24.03 19.00 -21.01
C GLY A 126 -23.29 19.17 -22.34
N ARG A 127 -22.24 19.97 -22.32
CA ARG A 127 -21.55 20.44 -23.52
C ARG A 127 -20.76 19.31 -24.16
N PHE A 128 -21.04 19.04 -25.43
CA PHE A 128 -20.28 18.07 -26.22
C PHE A 128 -18.86 18.60 -26.50
N LEU A 129 -17.85 17.76 -26.30
CA LEU A 129 -16.44 18.12 -26.48
C LEU A 129 -15.81 17.39 -27.67
N ALA A 130 -16.01 16.08 -27.75
CA ALA A 130 -15.38 15.24 -28.78
C ALA A 130 -16.13 13.92 -29.00
N ASP A 131 -16.04 13.38 -30.21
CA ASP A 131 -16.48 12.03 -30.55
C ASP A 131 -15.28 11.25 -31.11
N PHE A 132 -14.96 10.13 -30.49
CA PHE A 132 -13.86 9.25 -30.86
C PHE A 132 -14.36 8.01 -31.63
N GLY A 133 -15.62 7.98 -32.04
CA GLY A 133 -16.27 6.86 -32.72
C GLY A 133 -16.73 5.76 -31.76
N TYR A 134 -15.85 5.31 -30.86
CA TYR A 134 -16.16 4.28 -29.85
C TYR A 134 -16.62 4.87 -28.51
N LYS A 135 -16.40 6.17 -28.27
CA LYS A 135 -16.89 6.92 -27.12
C LYS A 135 -17.04 8.40 -27.45
N LYS A 136 -17.92 9.07 -26.70
CA LYS A 136 -18.12 10.52 -26.74
C LYS A 136 -17.67 11.15 -25.44
N VAL A 137 -17.19 12.38 -25.48
CA VAL A 137 -16.72 13.12 -24.31
C VAL A 137 -17.53 14.40 -24.15
N PHE A 138 -17.99 14.64 -22.93
CA PHE A 138 -18.80 15.79 -22.56
C PHE A 138 -18.23 16.51 -21.33
N ALA A 139 -18.58 17.78 -21.18
CA ALA A 139 -18.45 18.54 -19.95
C ALA A 139 -19.84 18.65 -19.29
N ALA A 140 -20.05 17.89 -18.22
CA ALA A 140 -21.35 17.79 -17.56
C ALA A 140 -21.42 18.59 -16.27
N ASP A 141 -22.61 19.12 -15.95
CA ASP A 141 -22.93 19.57 -14.59
C ASP A 141 -22.97 18.35 -13.65
N PRO A 142 -22.13 18.29 -12.61
CA PRO A 142 -22.03 17.09 -11.78
C PRO A 142 -23.29 16.82 -10.94
N SER A 143 -24.05 17.85 -10.58
CA SER A 143 -25.31 17.69 -9.85
C SER A 143 -26.37 17.07 -10.74
N LYS A 144 -26.47 17.55 -11.99
CA LYS A 144 -27.38 17.03 -13.01
C LYS A 144 -27.05 15.59 -13.37
N LEU A 145 -25.75 15.30 -13.53
CA LEU A 145 -25.27 13.94 -13.82
C LEU A 145 -25.63 12.98 -12.70
N TYR A 146 -25.42 13.37 -11.43
CA TYR A 146 -25.70 12.54 -10.26
C TYR A 146 -27.18 12.21 -10.09
N THR A 147 -28.07 13.17 -10.35
CA THR A 147 -29.53 12.97 -10.21
C THR A 147 -30.15 12.24 -11.39
N SER A 148 -29.59 12.39 -12.59
CA SER A 148 -30.20 11.88 -13.83
C SER A 148 -29.64 10.54 -14.27
N THR A 149 -28.51 10.10 -13.71
CA THR A 149 -27.80 8.89 -14.17
C THR A 149 -27.76 7.83 -13.07
N PRO A 150 -28.54 6.73 -13.16
CA PRO A 150 -28.48 5.66 -12.18
C PRO A 150 -27.08 5.02 -12.13
N ILE A 151 -26.66 4.63 -10.92
CA ILE A 151 -25.42 3.90 -10.69
C ILE A 151 -25.60 2.45 -11.15
N TYR A 152 -24.64 1.93 -11.91
CA TYR A 152 -24.64 0.53 -12.32
C TYR A 152 -24.60 -0.41 -11.09
N LYS A 153 -25.62 -1.28 -10.97
CA LYS A 153 -25.90 -2.06 -9.74
C LYS A 153 -24.79 -3.01 -9.30
N LYS A 154 -23.87 -3.40 -10.20
CA LYS A 154 -22.77 -4.33 -9.90
C LYS A 154 -21.50 -3.62 -9.41
N GLN A 155 -21.49 -2.29 -9.35
CA GLN A 155 -20.36 -1.55 -8.80
C GLN A 155 -20.16 -1.79 -7.30
N ARG A 156 -18.98 -1.36 -6.80
CA ARG A 156 -18.71 -1.18 -5.37
C ARG A 156 -19.79 -0.32 -4.71
N THR A 157 -20.14 -0.59 -3.45
CA THR A 157 -21.11 0.22 -2.71
C THR A 157 -20.62 1.65 -2.57
N PHE A 158 -21.51 2.63 -2.81
CA PHE A 158 -21.20 4.03 -2.56
C PHE A 158 -20.99 4.26 -1.06
N ARG A 159 -19.84 4.82 -0.68
CA ARG A 159 -19.49 5.17 0.71
C ARG A 159 -19.33 6.66 0.88
N THR A 160 -20.19 7.24 1.71
CA THR A 160 -20.18 8.67 2.04
C THR A 160 -18.85 9.13 2.63
N GLU A 161 -18.18 8.28 3.42
CA GLU A 161 -16.88 8.60 4.02
C GLU A 161 -15.78 8.72 2.95
N ARG A 162 -15.78 7.84 1.94
CA ARG A 162 -14.83 7.90 0.82
C ARG A 162 -15.06 9.16 -0.01
N ALA A 163 -16.31 9.47 -0.34
CA ALA A 163 -16.67 10.71 -1.02
C ALA A 163 -16.26 11.94 -0.18
N SER A 164 -16.48 11.91 1.14
CA SER A 164 -16.08 12.99 2.06
C SER A 164 -14.56 13.16 2.15
N SER A 165 -13.81 12.05 2.10
CA SER A 165 -12.34 12.08 2.04
C SER A 165 -11.85 12.76 0.76
N ILE A 166 -12.41 12.38 -0.38
CA ILE A 166 -12.09 12.99 -1.69
C ILE A 166 -12.46 14.47 -1.68
N ALA A 167 -13.64 14.84 -1.16
CA ALA A 167 -14.07 16.24 -1.06
C ALA A 167 -13.11 17.08 -0.21
N ARG A 168 -12.69 16.56 0.96
CA ARG A 168 -11.71 17.23 1.84
C ARG A 168 -10.34 17.36 1.19
N ALA A 169 -9.87 16.33 0.50
CA ALA A 169 -8.62 16.39 -0.24
C ALA A 169 -8.71 17.44 -1.37
N LYS A 170 -9.83 17.46 -2.09
CA LYS A 170 -10.06 18.41 -3.18
C LYS A 170 -10.15 19.85 -2.69
N ALA A 171 -10.78 20.11 -1.54
CA ALA A 171 -10.87 21.43 -0.93
C ALA A 171 -9.50 22.03 -0.56
N LYS A 172 -8.50 21.19 -0.30
CA LYS A 172 -7.12 21.59 0.03
C LYS A 172 -6.20 21.66 -1.20
N SER A 173 -6.65 21.15 -2.34
CA SER A 173 -5.83 21.04 -3.55
C SER A 173 -5.77 22.37 -4.30
N SER A 174 -4.58 22.74 -4.78
CA SER A 174 -4.37 23.88 -5.69
C SER A 174 -4.74 23.57 -7.14
N VAL A 175 -4.97 22.29 -7.49
CA VAL A 175 -5.31 21.87 -8.86
C VAL A 175 -6.69 22.41 -9.22
N THR A 176 -6.81 23.08 -10.37
CA THR A 176 -8.09 23.51 -10.91
C THR A 176 -8.84 22.30 -11.49
N GLY A 177 -10.11 22.17 -11.15
CA GLY A 177 -10.99 21.14 -11.71
C GLY A 177 -10.89 19.74 -11.11
N TRP A 178 -11.82 18.87 -11.49
CA TRP A 178 -11.87 17.50 -10.96
C TRP A 178 -10.89 16.59 -11.71
N PRO A 179 -10.00 15.85 -11.01
CA PRO A 179 -9.11 14.91 -11.66
C PRO A 179 -9.87 13.68 -12.18
N GLY A 180 -9.46 13.23 -13.37
CA GLY A 180 -10.01 12.08 -14.08
C GLY A 180 -11.41 12.30 -14.67
N THR A 181 -11.94 11.26 -15.31
CA THR A 181 -13.22 11.28 -16.02
C THR A 181 -14.29 10.45 -15.29
N ILE A 182 -15.57 10.77 -15.49
CA ILE A 182 -16.71 9.91 -15.12
C ILE A 182 -17.05 9.06 -16.32
N SER A 183 -17.18 7.74 -16.15
CA SER A 183 -17.52 6.86 -17.26
C SER A 183 -18.99 6.45 -17.17
N VAL A 184 -19.70 6.59 -18.28
CA VAL A 184 -21.14 6.32 -18.43
C VAL A 184 -21.34 5.43 -19.65
N VAL A 185 -22.25 4.48 -19.55
CA VAL A 185 -22.75 3.72 -20.71
C VAL A 185 -24.14 4.21 -21.05
N GLU A 186 -24.34 4.64 -22.28
CA GLU A 186 -25.62 5.10 -22.81
C GLU A 186 -26.21 4.05 -23.75
N TYR A 187 -27.38 3.53 -23.40
CA TYR A 187 -28.09 2.53 -24.20
C TYR A 187 -28.82 3.19 -25.37
N THR A 188 -28.30 2.97 -26.58
CA THR A 188 -28.85 3.48 -27.83
C THR A 188 -30.31 2.99 -27.99
N GLY A 189 -31.20 3.88 -28.44
CA GLY A 189 -32.62 3.58 -28.63
C GLY A 189 -33.49 3.58 -27.36
N LYS A 190 -32.92 3.47 -26.15
CA LYS A 190 -33.67 3.59 -24.88
C LYS A 190 -33.53 4.97 -24.22
N GLY A 191 -32.51 5.75 -24.58
CA GLY A 191 -32.18 7.02 -23.92
C GLY A 191 -31.86 6.85 -22.43
N GLN A 192 -31.46 5.64 -22.03
CA GLN A 192 -31.10 5.30 -20.66
C GLN A 192 -29.59 5.27 -20.54
N ALA A 193 -29.07 5.85 -19.47
CA ALA A 193 -27.64 5.85 -19.18
C ALA A 193 -27.38 5.27 -17.79
N VAL A 194 -26.26 4.57 -17.63
CA VAL A 194 -25.79 4.09 -16.34
C VAL A 194 -24.37 4.57 -16.09
N LEU A 195 -24.14 5.15 -14.91
CA LEU A 195 -22.79 5.47 -14.46
C LEU A 195 -22.09 4.15 -14.18
N VAL A 196 -20.89 3.96 -14.73
CA VAL A 196 -20.07 2.74 -14.56
C VAL A 196 -18.80 2.98 -13.75
N ASP A 197 -18.23 4.20 -13.77
CA ASP A 197 -17.19 4.59 -12.80
C ASP A 197 -17.34 6.06 -12.38
N GLY A 198 -16.75 6.40 -11.23
CA GLY A 198 -16.66 7.77 -10.75
C GLY A 198 -17.69 8.15 -9.70
N GLN A 199 -18.51 7.21 -9.22
CA GLN A 199 -19.60 7.50 -8.26
C GLN A 199 -19.12 8.23 -6.98
N HIS A 200 -17.96 7.89 -6.44
CA HIS A 200 -17.41 8.54 -5.24
C HIS A 200 -16.88 9.94 -5.54
N ARG A 201 -16.36 10.16 -6.76
CA ARG A 201 -15.93 11.49 -7.24
C ARG A 201 -17.15 12.38 -7.44
N LEU A 202 -18.20 11.84 -8.03
CA LEU A 202 -19.46 12.54 -8.22
C LEU A 202 -20.12 12.89 -6.87
N GLY A 203 -20.16 11.94 -5.93
CA GLY A 203 -20.64 12.22 -4.57
C GLY A 203 -19.75 13.22 -3.82
N ALA A 204 -18.43 13.16 -4.00
CA ALA A 204 -17.50 14.14 -3.41
C ALA A 204 -17.75 15.55 -3.93
N HIS A 205 -18.07 15.68 -5.23
CA HIS A 205 -18.48 16.94 -5.82
C HIS A 205 -19.72 17.49 -5.13
N THR A 206 -20.79 16.70 -5.05
CA THR A 206 -22.04 17.13 -4.43
C THR A 206 -21.84 17.58 -2.97
N LEU A 207 -21.03 16.85 -2.21
CA LEU A 207 -20.70 17.21 -0.82
C LEU A 207 -19.95 18.54 -0.74
N LEU A 208 -18.92 18.73 -1.58
CA LEU A 208 -18.11 19.95 -1.58
C LEU A 208 -18.89 21.17 -2.04
N ALA A 209 -19.68 21.03 -3.11
CA ALA A 209 -20.53 22.09 -3.63
C ALA A 209 -21.56 22.55 -2.58
N ARG A 210 -22.18 21.60 -1.87
CA ARG A 210 -23.10 21.89 -0.77
C ARG A 210 -22.39 22.62 0.38
N GLN A 211 -21.20 22.17 0.76
CA GLN A 211 -20.42 22.82 1.81
C GLN A 211 -20.07 24.25 1.43
N MET A 212 -19.58 24.50 0.21
CA MET A 212 -19.22 25.85 -0.24
C MET A 212 -20.45 26.78 -0.30
N LYS A 213 -21.57 26.32 -0.85
CA LYS A 213 -22.82 27.08 -0.88
C LYS A 213 -23.36 27.38 0.52
N SER A 214 -23.19 26.46 1.47
CA SER A 214 -23.59 26.70 2.87
C SER A 214 -22.74 27.78 3.55
N GLN A 215 -21.48 27.93 3.15
CA GLN A 215 -20.57 28.92 3.71
C GLN A 215 -20.72 30.29 3.04
N ASN A 216 -20.97 30.32 1.72
CA ASN A 216 -21.19 31.53 0.95
C ASN A 216 -22.24 31.29 -0.15
N PRO A 217 -23.54 31.52 0.12
CA PRO A 217 -24.63 31.21 -0.81
C PRO A 217 -24.52 31.92 -2.16
N ASP A 218 -24.03 33.16 -2.16
CA ASP A 218 -23.92 34.01 -3.35
C ASP A 218 -22.62 33.82 -4.12
N ARG A 219 -21.66 33.07 -3.56
CA ARG A 219 -20.36 32.85 -4.22
C ARG A 219 -20.51 31.75 -5.28
N PRO A 220 -20.22 32.03 -6.57
CA PRO A 220 -20.23 30.99 -7.58
C PRO A 220 -19.17 29.93 -7.28
N LEU A 221 -19.45 28.69 -7.66
CA LEU A 221 -18.45 27.64 -7.60
C LEU A 221 -17.26 28.02 -8.50
N PRO A 222 -16.01 27.68 -8.11
CA PRO A 222 -14.85 27.86 -8.98
C PRO A 222 -15.11 27.20 -10.34
N LEU A 223 -14.59 27.79 -11.43
CA LEU A 223 -14.82 27.29 -12.80
C LEU A 223 -14.51 25.80 -12.97
N GLY A 224 -13.45 25.29 -12.35
CA GLY A 224 -13.13 23.86 -12.39
C GLY A 224 -14.14 22.95 -11.66
N MET A 225 -15.02 23.52 -10.85
CA MET A 225 -16.05 22.78 -10.11
C MET A 225 -17.43 22.89 -10.75
N THR A 226 -17.62 23.67 -11.81
CA THR A 226 -18.92 23.74 -12.48
C THR A 226 -19.13 22.59 -13.46
N GLU A 227 -18.04 22.05 -14.03
CA GLU A 227 -18.06 20.98 -15.01
C GLU A 227 -17.20 19.78 -14.56
N ILE A 228 -17.60 18.58 -14.97
CA ILE A 228 -16.77 17.36 -14.90
C ILE A 228 -16.72 16.70 -16.27
N LEU A 229 -15.57 16.13 -16.61
CA LEU A 229 -15.43 15.36 -17.84
C LEU A 229 -16.17 14.03 -17.72
N VAL A 230 -17.02 13.75 -18.71
CA VAL A 230 -17.78 12.51 -18.81
C VAL A 230 -17.45 11.81 -20.11
N GLU A 231 -17.01 10.57 -20.02
CA GLU A 231 -16.90 9.64 -21.14
C GLU A 231 -18.19 8.84 -21.26
N VAL A 232 -18.81 8.88 -22.43
CA VAL A 232 -20.07 8.20 -22.73
C VAL A 232 -19.79 7.15 -23.79
N TYR A 233 -19.97 5.89 -23.42
CA TYR A 233 -19.82 4.74 -24.30
C TYR A 233 -21.22 4.38 -24.84
N PRO A 234 -21.48 4.57 -26.14
CA PRO A 234 -22.74 4.13 -26.74
C PRO A 234 -22.81 2.59 -26.70
N ALA A 235 -23.96 2.05 -26.35
CA ALA A 235 -24.16 0.61 -26.21
C ALA A 235 -25.51 0.16 -26.77
N ASP A 236 -25.50 -0.90 -27.57
CA ASP A 236 -26.74 -1.51 -28.08
C ASP A 236 -27.34 -2.55 -27.12
N ASN A 237 -26.59 -2.93 -26.07
CA ASN A 237 -27.00 -3.96 -25.12
C ASN A 237 -26.51 -3.69 -23.68
N GLU A 238 -27.14 -4.35 -22.71
CA GLU A 238 -26.87 -4.18 -21.27
C GLU A 238 -25.54 -4.80 -20.79
N ASN A 239 -24.87 -5.61 -21.63
CA ASN A 239 -23.59 -6.23 -21.25
C ASN A 239 -22.42 -5.25 -21.36
N MET A 240 -22.51 -4.23 -22.22
CA MET A 240 -21.46 -3.22 -22.40
C MET A 240 -21.11 -2.51 -21.08
N ALA A 241 -22.09 -2.26 -20.21
CA ALA A 241 -21.83 -1.69 -18.89
C ALA A 241 -20.96 -2.61 -18.01
N ALA A 242 -21.15 -3.93 -18.10
CA ALA A 242 -20.29 -4.89 -17.41
C ALA A 242 -18.88 -4.92 -18.01
N GLU A 243 -18.76 -4.85 -19.33
CA GLU A 243 -17.49 -4.87 -20.06
C GLU A 243 -16.66 -3.63 -19.76
N VAL A 244 -17.22 -2.43 -19.96
CA VAL A 244 -16.57 -1.15 -19.65
C VAL A 244 -16.21 -1.06 -18.17
N PHE A 245 -17.12 -1.45 -17.26
CA PHE A 245 -16.81 -1.49 -15.84
C PHE A 245 -15.59 -2.39 -15.58
N THR A 246 -15.55 -3.57 -16.18
CA THR A 246 -14.45 -4.52 -15.98
C THR A 246 -13.16 -3.98 -16.55
N GLU A 247 -13.18 -3.40 -17.75
CA GLU A 247 -11.99 -2.88 -18.42
C GLU A 247 -11.35 -1.77 -17.59
N ILE A 248 -12.13 -0.78 -17.15
CA ILE A 248 -11.68 0.29 -16.26
C ILE A 248 -11.08 -0.30 -14.97
N ASN A 249 -11.77 -1.29 -14.38
CA ASN A 249 -11.35 -1.94 -13.14
C ASN A 249 -10.34 -3.08 -13.32
N LYS A 250 -9.84 -3.34 -14.53
CA LYS A 250 -8.65 -4.17 -14.76
C LYS A 250 -7.39 -3.32 -14.69
N ALA A 251 -7.50 -2.02 -14.99
CA ALA A 251 -6.41 -1.07 -14.89
C ALA A 251 -6.11 -0.64 -13.44
N GLU A 252 -7.09 -0.76 -12.53
CA GLU A 252 -6.88 -0.68 -11.07
C GLU A 252 -7.08 -2.08 -10.46
N PRO A 253 -6.40 -2.50 -9.38
CA PRO A 253 -6.68 -3.80 -8.76
C PRO A 253 -8.07 -3.80 -8.10
N CYS A 254 -9.09 -4.26 -8.81
CA CYS A 254 -10.41 -4.51 -8.25
C CYS A 254 -10.41 -5.83 -7.48
N LYS A 255 -11.04 -5.82 -6.31
CA LYS A 255 -11.21 -7.02 -5.50
C LYS A 255 -12.07 -8.03 -6.26
N LEU A 256 -11.70 -9.32 -6.20
CA LEU A 256 -12.37 -10.39 -6.94
C LEU A 256 -13.88 -10.45 -6.62
N VAL A 257 -14.26 -10.17 -5.37
CA VAL A 257 -15.67 -10.12 -4.95
C VAL A 257 -16.51 -9.06 -5.70
N ASP A 258 -15.86 -8.03 -6.24
CA ASP A 258 -16.50 -6.92 -6.95
C ASP A 258 -16.39 -7.05 -8.49
N LEU A 259 -15.64 -8.03 -9.01
CA LEU A 259 -15.52 -8.28 -10.45
C LEU A 259 -16.77 -9.00 -11.02
N PRO A 260 -17.39 -8.50 -12.11
CA PRO A 260 -18.52 -9.19 -12.74
C PRO A 260 -18.18 -10.59 -13.25
N GLN A 261 -16.93 -10.82 -13.67
CA GLN A 261 -16.44 -12.11 -14.19
C GLN A 261 -16.34 -13.18 -13.12
N ALA A 262 -16.17 -12.80 -11.86
CA ALA A 262 -16.12 -13.74 -10.75
C ALA A 262 -17.47 -14.46 -10.53
N LYS A 263 -18.54 -14.02 -11.23
CA LYS A 263 -19.89 -14.62 -11.20
C LYS A 263 -20.40 -14.85 -9.77
N VAL A 264 -20.02 -13.95 -8.86
CA VAL A 264 -20.43 -14.03 -7.45
C VAL A 264 -21.96 -13.99 -7.39
N PRO A 265 -22.62 -15.01 -6.79
CA PRO A 265 -24.07 -14.97 -6.63
C PRO A 265 -24.50 -13.73 -5.85
N VAL A 266 -25.56 -13.04 -6.30
CA VAL A 266 -26.05 -11.79 -5.68
C VAL A 266 -26.32 -11.99 -4.18
N GLN A 267 -26.86 -13.14 -3.80
CA GLN A 267 -27.11 -13.48 -2.40
C GLN A 267 -25.80 -13.61 -1.60
N THR A 268 -24.77 -14.25 -2.16
CA THR A 268 -23.45 -14.37 -1.53
C THR A 268 -22.83 -12.99 -1.30
N LYS A 269 -22.87 -12.12 -2.32
CA LYS A 269 -22.39 -10.73 -2.19
C LYS A 269 -23.13 -9.97 -1.09
N LYS A 270 -24.46 -10.09 -1.05
CA LYS A 270 -25.29 -9.47 -0.01
C LYS A 270 -24.91 -9.94 1.40
N ILE A 271 -24.71 -11.25 1.60
CA ILE A 271 -24.30 -11.83 2.88
C ILE A 271 -22.95 -11.27 3.33
N ILE A 272 -21.96 -11.28 2.44
CA ILE A 272 -20.60 -10.77 2.72
C ILE A 272 -20.62 -9.28 3.02
N ASP A 273 -21.29 -8.48 2.19
CA ASP A 273 -21.38 -7.03 2.35
C ASP A 273 -22.08 -6.67 3.68
N GLY A 274 -23.22 -7.30 3.98
CA GLY A 274 -23.99 -7.05 5.19
C GLY A 274 -23.24 -7.44 6.47
N ALA A 275 -22.61 -8.62 6.48
CA ALA A 275 -21.87 -9.10 7.65
C ALA A 275 -20.61 -8.26 7.91
N SER A 276 -19.87 -7.92 6.85
CA SER A 276 -18.64 -7.10 6.94
C SER A 276 -18.94 -5.69 7.46
N GLU A 277 -20.05 -5.10 7.02
CA GLU A 277 -20.47 -3.77 7.46
C GLU A 277 -20.94 -3.77 8.93
N LYS A 278 -21.67 -4.79 9.37
CA LYS A 278 -22.02 -4.96 10.79
C LYS A 278 -20.79 -5.16 11.67
N LEU A 279 -19.82 -5.96 11.22
CA LEU A 279 -18.55 -6.14 11.91
C LEU A 279 -17.78 -4.81 12.01
N ARG A 280 -17.72 -4.03 10.92
CA ARG A 280 -17.12 -2.69 10.90
C ARG A 280 -17.79 -1.75 11.89
N GLN A 281 -19.13 -1.74 11.95
CA GLN A 281 -19.87 -0.88 12.88
C GLN A 281 -19.58 -1.25 14.34
N ARG A 282 -19.52 -2.55 14.64
CA ARG A 282 -19.21 -3.06 15.98
C ARG A 282 -17.79 -2.73 16.43
N TYR A 283 -16.81 -2.83 15.53
CA TYR A 283 -15.38 -2.60 15.81
C TYR A 283 -14.83 -1.39 15.05
N SER A 284 -15.56 -0.27 15.05
CA SER A 284 -15.27 0.90 14.19
C SER A 284 -13.84 1.44 14.34
N ALA A 285 -13.25 1.37 15.54
CA ALA A 285 -11.87 1.80 15.78
C ALA A 285 -10.81 0.95 15.04
N MET A 286 -11.13 -0.31 14.75
CA MET A 286 -10.24 -1.29 14.11
C MET A 286 -10.35 -1.31 12.59
N PHE A 287 -11.33 -0.62 12.01
CA PHE A 287 -11.45 -0.51 10.56
C PHE A 287 -10.88 0.82 10.06
N LYS A 288 -9.95 0.74 9.10
CA LYS A 288 -9.34 1.90 8.46
C LYS A 288 -9.73 1.96 6.97
N PRO A 289 -9.92 3.17 6.41
CA PRO A 289 -10.25 3.31 4.98
C PRO A 289 -9.14 2.88 4.03
N SER A 290 -7.88 2.91 4.47
CA SER A 290 -6.72 2.50 3.66
C SER A 290 -6.73 0.98 3.45
N SER A 291 -6.43 0.53 2.22
CA SER A 291 -6.21 -0.89 1.90
C SER A 291 -4.87 -1.41 2.41
N ALA A 292 -3.90 -0.51 2.65
CA ALA A 292 -2.60 -0.79 3.25
C ALA A 292 -2.60 -0.42 4.75
N CYS A 293 -3.66 -0.79 5.48
CA CYS A 293 -3.71 -0.54 6.92
C CYS A 293 -2.84 -1.55 7.68
N ARG A 294 -2.07 -1.06 8.66
CA ARG A 294 -1.22 -1.92 9.49
C ARG A 294 -2.06 -2.71 10.49
N THR A 295 -1.69 -3.97 10.69
CA THR A 295 -2.15 -4.87 11.75
C THR A 295 -2.19 -4.14 13.12
N PRO A 296 -3.27 -4.28 13.90
CA PRO A 296 -4.41 -5.18 13.76
C PRO A 296 -5.59 -4.56 13.01
N HIS A 297 -5.40 -3.42 12.33
CA HIS A 297 -6.51 -2.80 11.63
C HIS A 297 -6.87 -3.60 10.38
N MET A 298 -8.14 -3.51 9.99
CA MET A 298 -8.63 -4.11 8.76
C MET A 298 -9.18 -3.07 7.81
N ASN A 299 -9.10 -3.38 6.53
CA ASN A 299 -9.85 -2.69 5.49
C ASN A 299 -11.07 -3.53 5.16
N ILE A 300 -12.25 -2.90 5.11
CA ILE A 300 -13.50 -3.63 4.83
C ILE A 300 -13.52 -4.27 3.44
N ASP A 301 -12.88 -3.66 2.43
CA ASP A 301 -12.83 -4.24 1.08
C ASP A 301 -11.88 -5.43 1.02
N ASN A 302 -10.76 -5.38 1.74
CA ASN A 302 -9.89 -6.56 1.90
C ASN A 302 -10.66 -7.67 2.61
N LEU A 303 -11.35 -7.39 3.73
CA LEU A 303 -12.14 -8.40 4.43
C LEU A 303 -13.20 -9.06 3.53
N ARG A 304 -13.96 -8.27 2.76
CA ARG A 304 -14.97 -8.80 1.82
C ARG A 304 -14.34 -9.73 0.80
N ASP A 305 -13.18 -9.34 0.27
CA ASP A 305 -12.48 -10.12 -0.74
C ASP A 305 -11.89 -11.40 -0.17
N GLU A 306 -11.23 -11.34 0.99
CA GLU A 306 -10.66 -12.52 1.66
C GLU A 306 -11.77 -13.53 2.04
N LEU A 307 -12.92 -13.05 2.54
CA LEU A 307 -14.09 -13.91 2.81
C LEU A 307 -14.61 -14.60 1.54
N PHE A 308 -14.60 -13.88 0.41
CA PHE A 308 -15.03 -14.43 -0.88
C PHE A 308 -14.01 -15.43 -1.43
N GLN A 309 -12.72 -15.10 -1.41
CA GLN A 309 -11.64 -15.96 -1.88
C GLN A 309 -11.52 -17.25 -1.06
N ALA A 310 -11.69 -17.16 0.26
CA ALA A 310 -11.77 -18.32 1.14
C ALA A 310 -13.10 -19.11 0.99
N ASN A 311 -14.00 -18.67 0.10
CA ASN A 311 -15.29 -19.31 -0.19
C ASN A 311 -16.14 -19.57 1.07
N VAL A 312 -16.04 -18.69 2.07
CA VAL A 312 -16.59 -18.92 3.41
C VAL A 312 -18.10 -19.16 3.38
N VAL A 313 -18.86 -18.36 2.62
CA VAL A 313 -20.32 -18.49 2.54
C VAL A 313 -20.77 -19.84 1.99
N ALA A 314 -20.13 -20.32 0.91
CA ALA A 314 -20.51 -21.59 0.33
C ALA A 314 -19.97 -22.76 1.17
N ARG A 315 -18.73 -22.65 1.69
CA ARG A 315 -18.07 -23.67 2.51
C ARG A 315 -18.87 -24.02 3.75
N TYR A 316 -19.33 -23.01 4.49
CA TYR A 316 -20.10 -23.22 5.73
C TYR A 316 -21.62 -23.10 5.52
N GLY A 317 -22.07 -22.88 4.30
CA GLY A 317 -23.49 -22.90 3.94
C GLY A 317 -24.32 -21.74 4.52
N PHE A 318 -23.70 -20.59 4.83
CA PHE A 318 -24.38 -19.44 5.42
C PHE A 318 -25.51 -18.91 4.52
N LYS A 319 -26.66 -18.59 5.12
CA LYS A 319 -27.86 -18.14 4.40
C LYS A 319 -28.15 -16.67 4.61
N THR A 320 -27.70 -16.13 5.74
CA THR A 320 -27.93 -14.74 6.14
C THR A 320 -26.63 -14.03 6.49
N GLU A 321 -26.68 -12.69 6.48
CA GLU A 321 -25.57 -11.84 6.95
C GLU A 321 -25.33 -12.00 8.46
N GLU A 322 -26.36 -12.32 9.26
CA GLU A 322 -26.24 -12.66 10.69
C GLU A 322 -25.45 -13.94 10.91
N ASP A 323 -25.67 -14.99 10.12
CA ASP A 323 -24.95 -16.27 10.27
C ASP A 323 -23.44 -16.04 10.10
N LEU A 324 -23.06 -15.34 9.03
CA LEU A 324 -21.67 -15.02 8.74
C LEU A 324 -21.06 -14.09 9.81
N LEU A 325 -21.82 -13.09 10.29
CA LEU A 325 -21.36 -12.21 11.36
C LEU A 325 -21.08 -13.00 12.65
N ASN A 326 -22.00 -13.86 13.06
CA ASN A 326 -21.83 -14.67 14.27
C ASN A 326 -20.64 -15.62 14.17
N TRP A 327 -20.41 -16.20 12.99
CA TRP A 327 -19.22 -17.01 12.74
C TRP A 327 -17.93 -16.19 12.85
N MET A 328 -17.86 -14.99 12.26
CA MET A 328 -16.68 -14.12 12.42
C MET A 328 -16.44 -13.72 13.88
N LEU A 329 -17.50 -13.49 14.66
CA LEU A 329 -17.38 -13.20 16.08
C LEU A 329 -16.86 -14.41 16.87
N ALA A 330 -17.35 -15.61 16.57
CA ALA A 330 -16.83 -16.84 17.17
C ALA A 330 -15.34 -17.04 16.85
N LYS A 331 -14.92 -16.79 15.60
CA LYS A 331 -13.50 -16.80 15.21
C LYS A 331 -12.67 -15.74 15.94
N ASN A 332 -13.23 -14.55 16.17
CA ASN A 332 -12.57 -13.52 16.97
C ASN A 332 -12.33 -13.99 18.41
N ASP A 333 -13.30 -14.69 19.01
CA ASP A 333 -13.22 -15.21 20.37
C ASP A 333 -12.25 -16.40 20.46
N GLU A 334 -12.20 -17.27 19.44
CA GLU A 334 -11.19 -18.33 19.31
C GLU A 334 -9.77 -17.73 19.27
N LEU A 335 -9.56 -16.69 18.46
CA LEU A 335 -8.26 -15.98 18.41
C LEU A 335 -7.94 -15.27 19.74
N ALA A 336 -8.94 -14.70 20.41
CA ALA A 336 -8.76 -14.07 21.72
C ALA A 336 -8.29 -15.06 22.80
N ALA A 337 -8.59 -16.34 22.64
CA ALA A 337 -8.16 -17.39 23.56
C ALA A 337 -6.69 -17.81 23.38
N ILE A 338 -6.04 -17.42 22.28
CA ILE A 338 -4.62 -17.72 22.03
C ILE A 338 -3.75 -16.95 23.04
N PRO A 339 -2.94 -17.63 23.86
CA PRO A 339 -2.07 -16.98 24.84
C PRO A 339 -1.14 -15.95 24.18
N ARG A 340 -0.94 -14.79 24.84
CA ARG A 340 -0.13 -13.68 24.29
C ARG A 340 1.26 -14.09 23.80
N GLY A 341 1.90 -15.07 24.45
CA GLY A 341 3.23 -15.57 24.08
C GLY A 341 3.26 -16.55 22.90
N GLU A 342 2.11 -17.04 22.44
CA GLU A 342 2.01 -17.98 21.33
C GLU A 342 1.87 -17.28 19.98
N TRP A 343 1.51 -16.00 19.97
CA TRP A 343 1.49 -15.18 18.78
C TRP A 343 2.90 -15.04 18.20
N ARG A 344 3.08 -15.48 16.95
CA ARG A 344 4.38 -15.42 16.27
C ARG A 344 4.39 -14.31 15.24
N PRO A 345 5.48 -13.53 15.14
CA PRO A 345 5.64 -12.61 14.05
C PRO A 345 5.68 -13.38 12.73
N LYS A 346 4.89 -12.97 11.75
CA LYS A 346 5.04 -13.44 10.36
C LYS A 346 6.41 -12.99 9.83
N ARG A 347 6.94 -13.66 8.80
CA ARG A 347 8.34 -13.55 8.31
C ARG A 347 8.90 -12.12 8.15
N ARG A 348 8.06 -11.11 7.98
CA ARG A 348 8.44 -9.69 7.79
C ARG A 348 8.09 -8.77 8.96
N THR A 349 7.27 -9.21 9.91
CA THR A 349 6.82 -8.38 11.02
C THR A 349 7.84 -8.41 12.16
N ARG A 350 8.33 -7.26 12.61
CA ARG A 350 9.20 -7.20 13.79
C ARG A 350 8.40 -7.56 15.06
N ALA A 351 9.02 -8.25 16.01
CA ALA A 351 8.37 -8.66 17.27
C ALA A 351 7.72 -7.48 18.03
N LYS A 352 8.40 -6.33 18.07
CA LYS A 352 7.88 -5.10 18.68
C LYS A 352 6.61 -4.57 17.99
N THR A 353 6.51 -4.72 16.67
CA THR A 353 5.33 -4.32 15.89
C THR A 353 4.16 -5.24 16.21
N LEU A 354 4.39 -6.55 16.30
CA LEU A 354 3.39 -7.51 16.73
C LEU A 354 2.89 -7.22 18.14
N GLU A 355 3.79 -6.89 19.07
CA GLU A 355 3.42 -6.57 20.45
C GLU A 355 2.49 -5.35 20.54
N LYS A 356 2.82 -4.26 19.84
CA LYS A 356 1.94 -3.08 19.74
C LYS A 356 0.59 -3.43 19.10
N ALA A 357 0.59 -4.32 18.11
CA ALA A 357 -0.63 -4.76 17.46
C ALA A 357 -1.52 -5.58 18.41
N LEU A 358 -0.92 -6.49 19.18
CA LEU A 358 -1.60 -7.28 20.20
C LEU A 358 -2.18 -6.42 21.32
N GLU A 359 -1.44 -5.43 21.82
CA GLU A 359 -1.95 -4.48 22.82
C GLU A 359 -3.20 -3.77 22.33
N LYS A 360 -3.19 -3.35 21.06
CA LYS A 360 -4.33 -2.69 20.43
C LYS A 360 -5.50 -3.64 20.20
N ALA A 361 -5.23 -4.87 19.76
CA ALA A 361 -6.23 -5.92 19.59
C ALA A 361 -6.93 -6.24 20.93
N VAL A 362 -6.16 -6.41 22.00
CA VAL A 362 -6.66 -6.63 23.37
C VAL A 362 -7.50 -5.45 23.85
N ALA A 363 -7.00 -4.22 23.68
CA ALA A 363 -7.72 -3.02 24.11
C ALA A 363 -9.07 -2.81 23.40
N GLN A 364 -9.26 -3.41 22.23
CA GLN A 364 -10.48 -3.29 21.42
C GLN A 364 -11.26 -4.61 21.30
N ASN A 365 -10.79 -5.66 21.98
CA ASN A 365 -11.30 -7.03 21.87
C ASN A 365 -11.49 -7.50 20.42
N PHE A 366 -10.50 -7.24 19.56
CA PHE A 366 -10.55 -7.51 18.12
C PHE A 366 -9.24 -8.11 17.60
N TYR A 367 -9.28 -9.39 17.26
CA TYR A 367 -8.11 -10.21 16.93
C TYR A 367 -8.12 -10.68 15.47
N LEU A 368 -9.25 -10.63 14.76
CA LEU A 368 -9.36 -11.02 13.34
C LEU A 368 -8.40 -10.27 12.41
N GLY A 369 -8.01 -9.05 12.78
CA GLY A 369 -7.08 -8.24 12.00
C GLY A 369 -5.60 -8.54 12.26
N LEU A 370 -5.29 -9.46 13.19
CA LEU A 370 -3.91 -9.88 13.47
C LEU A 370 -3.35 -10.75 12.34
N GLU A 371 -4.18 -11.60 11.76
CA GLU A 371 -3.82 -12.50 10.66
C GLU A 371 -5.07 -12.97 9.89
N TRP A 372 -4.88 -13.55 8.71
CA TRP A 372 -5.96 -14.08 7.87
C TRP A 372 -6.13 -15.61 7.99
N ASP A 373 -5.28 -16.27 8.77
CA ASP A 373 -5.17 -17.73 8.81
C ASP A 373 -6.44 -18.38 9.38
N TRP A 374 -7.22 -17.64 10.19
CA TRP A 374 -8.53 -18.06 10.71
C TRP A 374 -9.59 -18.29 9.63
N LEU A 375 -9.38 -17.83 8.39
CA LEU A 375 -10.25 -18.16 7.25
C LEU A 375 -10.03 -19.59 6.74
N ASN A 376 -8.96 -20.26 7.18
CA ASN A 376 -8.48 -21.52 6.62
C ASN A 376 -8.30 -22.58 7.71
N GLU A 377 -9.34 -23.36 7.98
CA GLU A 377 -9.28 -24.46 8.97
C GLU A 377 -8.36 -25.61 8.51
N ASP A 378 -8.13 -25.75 7.19
CA ASP A 378 -7.40 -26.89 6.62
C ASP A 378 -5.90 -26.61 6.38
N GLY A 379 -5.43 -25.39 6.66
CA GLY A 379 -4.04 -24.98 6.38
C GLY A 379 -3.67 -24.95 4.87
N THR A 380 -4.64 -25.12 3.96
CA THR A 380 -4.40 -25.26 2.52
C THR A 380 -4.30 -23.94 1.75
N TYR A 381 -4.43 -22.80 2.41
CA TYR A 381 -4.25 -21.51 1.75
C TYR A 381 -2.77 -21.11 1.78
N ALA A 382 -2.06 -21.48 0.72
CA ALA A 382 -0.84 -20.78 0.37
C ALA A 382 -1.26 -19.36 -0.03
N SER A 383 -1.21 -18.41 0.91
CA SER A 383 -1.27 -17.00 0.55
C SER A 383 -0.10 -16.75 -0.39
N ASP A 384 -0.37 -16.63 -1.70
CA ASP A 384 0.62 -16.18 -2.66
C ASP A 384 1.23 -14.88 -2.14
N GLU A 385 2.56 -14.80 -2.16
CA GLU A 385 3.41 -13.83 -1.47
C GLU A 385 3.29 -12.37 -1.99
N THR A 386 2.16 -12.01 -2.62
CA THR A 386 1.97 -10.76 -3.35
C THR A 386 0.92 -9.87 -2.71
N SER A 387 1.28 -9.11 -1.66
CA SER A 387 0.80 -7.74 -1.39
C SER A 387 1.13 -7.29 0.04
N SER A 388 2.42 -7.07 0.33
CA SER A 388 2.80 -6.20 1.45
C SER A 388 3.89 -5.25 0.96
N ASN A 389 3.48 -4.19 0.26
CA ASN A 389 4.32 -3.01 0.09
C ASN A 389 4.24 -2.22 1.41
N ASP A 390 4.96 -2.71 2.41
CA ASP A 390 5.24 -1.94 3.61
C ASP A 390 6.51 -1.13 3.32
N ASP A 391 6.32 0.04 2.71
CA ASP A 391 7.36 1.07 2.66
C ASP A 391 7.51 1.68 4.06
N ASP A 392 8.71 1.52 4.60
CA ASP A 392 9.18 2.04 5.88
C ASP A 392 9.33 3.58 5.80
N ASP A 393 8.26 4.32 6.07
CA ASP A 393 8.34 5.72 6.50
C ASP A 393 8.24 5.79 8.03
N ASP A 394 9.41 5.92 8.66
CA ASP A 394 9.58 6.23 10.08
C ASP A 394 9.24 7.72 10.31
N GLU A 395 8.04 8.01 10.84
CA GLU A 395 7.79 9.27 11.54
C GLU A 395 8.30 9.17 13.00
N ASP A 396 9.39 9.91 13.17
CA ASP A 396 10.04 10.46 14.36
C ASP A 396 9.08 10.90 15.49
N ASP A 397 9.15 10.24 16.65
CA ASP A 397 8.58 10.69 17.94
C ASP A 397 9.76 11.02 18.89
N GLY A 398 10.13 12.30 18.95
CA GLY A 398 11.36 12.79 19.59
C GLY A 398 11.42 12.82 21.13
N LEU A 399 12.60 13.24 21.63
CA LEU A 399 12.95 14.05 22.84
C LEU A 399 14.39 13.72 23.33
N PRO A 400 15.13 14.62 24.06
CA PRO A 400 15.20 16.09 24.03
C PRO A 400 16.64 16.70 24.00
N PHE A 401 16.68 17.98 23.63
CA PHE A 401 17.59 19.10 23.94
C PHE A 401 18.83 18.92 24.88
N TYR A 402 20.00 19.45 24.45
CA TYR A 402 20.88 20.47 25.08
C TYR A 402 21.94 20.83 24.01
N GLY A 403 22.04 22.03 23.46
CA GLY A 403 22.46 23.27 24.12
C GLY A 403 23.61 23.86 23.30
N ALA A 404 23.31 24.82 22.41
CA ALA A 404 24.34 25.60 21.72
C ALA A 404 24.68 26.84 22.55
N GLN A 405 25.94 26.96 22.98
CA GLN A 405 26.57 28.25 23.24
C GLN A 405 27.67 28.48 22.21
N ILE A 406 27.53 29.66 21.61
CA ILE A 406 28.29 30.34 20.58
C ILE A 406 29.81 30.34 20.84
N LYS A 407 30.61 30.09 19.80
CA LYS A 407 31.54 31.06 19.21
C LYS A 407 31.91 30.69 17.78
#